data_AF-A0A848NLJ4-F1
#
_entry.id   AF-A0A848NLJ4-F1
#
_cell.length_a   1.000
_cell.length_b   1.000
_cell.length_c   1.000
_cell.angle_alpha   90.00
_cell.angle_beta   90.00
_cell.angle_gamma   90.00
#
_symmetry.space_group_name_H-M   'P 1'
#
loop_
_entity.id
_entity.type
_entity.pdbx_description
1 polymer ?
#
loop_
_entity_poly.entity_id
_entity_poly.type
_entity_poly.pdbx_seq_one_letter_code
_entity_poly.pdbx_strand_id
1 'polypeptide(L)'
;PDPDTALQWLGDQNVGPAREWLAAAGGAPLAALRLAQHAETACPPWLTQLVGPLAKGQTPDVGTLAEALEKAAPAEWIDALQRLYTDLMLAAAGAPVRYFPSLAAAVAEVAGRMNTARAAEAARWLTRQRALATHPLNGQLFAHATLQRVVLSCQASPAPPPAPARPVRRR
;
A
#
# COMPACT_ATOMS: atom_id res chain seq x y z
N PRO A 1 -4.49 -15.99 18.84
CA PRO A 1 -5.36 -15.36 19.85
C PRO A 1 -6.47 -14.62 19.12
N ASP A 2 -7.62 -14.42 19.75
CA ASP A 2 -8.61 -13.47 19.26
C ASP A 2 -8.05 -12.03 19.33
N PRO A 3 -8.65 -11.06 18.62
CA PRO A 3 -8.15 -9.69 18.57
C PRO A 3 -8.07 -9.01 19.94
N ASP A 4 -9.02 -9.24 20.85
CA ASP A 4 -9.07 -8.55 22.14
C ASP A 4 -7.93 -9.04 23.04
N THR A 5 -7.70 -10.35 23.07
CA THR A 5 -6.54 -10.95 23.76
C THR A 5 -5.22 -10.41 23.19
N ALA A 6 -5.12 -10.25 21.87
CA ALA A 6 -3.92 -9.70 21.24
C ALA A 6 -3.67 -8.23 21.59
N LEU A 7 -4.73 -7.42 21.65
CA LEU A 7 -4.65 -6.00 22.03
C LEU A 7 -4.27 -5.83 23.50
N GLN A 8 -4.87 -6.63 24.39
CA GLN A 8 -4.52 -6.62 25.81
C GLN A 8 -3.04 -6.97 26.00
N TRP A 9 -2.58 -8.06 25.38
CA TRP A 9 -1.17 -8.48 25.47
C TRP A 9 -0.22 -7.39 24.97
N LEU A 10 -0.54 -6.71 23.86
CA LEU A 10 0.26 -5.57 23.37
C LEU A 10 0.29 -4.39 24.37
N GLY A 11 -0.85 -4.11 25.01
CA GLY A 11 -0.93 -3.12 26.08
C GLY A 11 0.00 -3.46 27.26
N ASP A 12 0.02 -4.73 27.68
CA ASP A 12 0.92 -5.21 28.75
C ASP A 12 2.41 -5.08 28.37
N GLN A 13 2.73 -5.09 27.07
CA GLN A 13 4.07 -4.83 26.55
C GLN A 13 4.37 -3.33 26.36
N ASN A 14 3.49 -2.43 26.81
CA ASN A 14 3.57 -0.97 26.63
C ASN A 14 3.59 -0.52 25.15
N VAL A 15 2.96 -1.29 24.25
CA VAL A 15 2.86 -0.93 22.83
C VAL A 15 1.63 -0.06 22.58
N GLY A 16 1.86 1.20 22.25
CA GLY A 16 0.81 2.15 21.83
C GLY A 16 1.14 2.77 20.46
N PRO A 17 0.15 3.00 19.58
CA PRO A 17 -1.25 2.56 19.64
C PRO A 17 -1.42 1.08 19.21
N ALA A 18 -1.80 0.20 20.16
CA ALA A 18 -1.83 -1.26 19.97
C ALA A 18 -2.64 -1.73 18.76
N ARG A 19 -3.80 -1.11 18.51
CA ARG A 19 -4.68 -1.49 17.39
C ARG A 19 -4.03 -1.28 16.02
N GLU A 20 -3.31 -0.17 15.85
CA GLU A 20 -2.65 0.13 14.58
C GLU A 20 -1.46 -0.79 14.36
N TRP A 21 -0.67 -1.05 15.40
CA TRP A 21 0.44 -2.01 15.33
C TRP A 21 -0.05 -3.43 15.04
N LEU A 22 -1.16 -3.85 15.65
CA LEU A 22 -1.78 -5.14 15.39
C LEU A 22 -2.29 -5.24 13.94
N ALA A 23 -2.92 -4.17 13.43
CA ALA A 23 -3.37 -4.09 12.04
C ALA A 23 -2.18 -4.15 11.06
N ALA A 24 -1.14 -3.35 11.29
CA ALA A 24 0.07 -3.35 10.48
C ALA A 24 0.75 -4.72 10.45
N ALA A 25 0.66 -5.50 11.54
CA ALA A 25 1.16 -6.85 11.65
C ALA A 25 0.19 -7.95 11.13
N GLY A 26 -0.96 -7.57 10.55
CA GLY A 26 -1.95 -8.50 10.02
C GLY A 26 -2.68 -9.32 11.08
N GLY A 27 -2.69 -8.88 12.34
CA GLY A 27 -3.31 -9.56 13.48
C GLY A 27 -2.36 -10.42 14.33
N ALA A 28 -1.06 -10.44 14.02
CA ALA A 28 -0.07 -11.22 14.76
C ALA A 28 0.58 -10.38 15.88
N PRO A 29 0.27 -10.62 17.17
CA PRO A 29 0.73 -9.74 18.27
C PRO A 29 2.25 -9.69 18.43
N LEU A 30 2.95 -10.83 18.31
CA LEU A 30 4.41 -10.85 18.42
C LEU A 30 5.08 -10.07 17.28
N ALA A 31 4.51 -10.14 16.07
CA ALA A 31 5.01 -9.35 14.94
C ALA A 31 4.70 -7.86 15.13
N ALA A 32 3.56 -7.50 15.74
CA ALA A 32 3.20 -6.13 16.09
C ALA A 32 4.17 -5.53 17.11
N LEU A 33 4.51 -6.28 18.18
CA LEU A 33 5.53 -5.87 19.15
C LEU A 33 6.87 -5.61 18.46
N ARG A 34 7.32 -6.54 17.60
CA ARG A 34 8.57 -6.38 16.87
C ARG A 34 8.54 -5.15 15.96
N LEU A 35 7.44 -4.91 15.24
CA LEU A 35 7.30 -3.70 14.42
C LEU A 35 7.37 -2.42 15.26
N ALA A 36 6.66 -2.38 16.39
CA ALA A 36 6.65 -1.23 17.29
C ALA A 36 8.01 -0.92 17.94
N GLN A 37 8.91 -1.90 18.02
CA GLN A 37 10.27 -1.71 18.53
C GLN A 37 11.23 -1.12 17.49
N HIS A 38 10.94 -1.29 16.19
CA HIS A 38 11.86 -0.92 15.10
C HIS A 38 11.33 0.25 14.25
N ALA A 39 10.07 0.62 14.39
CA ALA A 39 9.45 1.71 13.66
C ALA A 39 8.75 2.69 14.61
N GLU A 40 8.76 3.97 14.26
CA GLU A 40 8.14 5.03 15.06
C GLU A 40 6.60 4.99 14.99
N THR A 41 6.05 4.56 13.85
CA THR A 41 4.61 4.57 13.59
C THR A 41 4.16 3.32 12.82
N ALA A 42 2.95 2.84 13.11
CA ALA A 42 2.37 1.67 12.46
C ALA A 42 2.09 1.90 10.96
N CYS A 43 1.76 3.14 10.60
CA CYS A 43 1.65 3.60 9.22
C CYS A 43 2.79 4.59 8.92
N PRO A 44 3.86 4.17 8.20
CA PRO A 44 4.97 5.04 7.87
C PRO A 44 4.53 6.35 7.17
N PRO A 45 5.11 7.52 7.52
CA PRO A 45 4.69 8.81 6.95
C PRO A 45 4.76 8.89 5.42
N TRP A 46 5.75 8.21 4.82
CA TRP A 46 5.92 8.17 3.36
C TRP A 46 4.74 7.47 2.66
N LEU A 47 4.03 6.52 3.31
CA LEU A 47 2.82 5.93 2.74
C LEU A 47 1.71 6.96 2.63
N THR A 48 1.53 7.81 3.65
CA THR A 48 0.56 8.91 3.60
C THR A 48 0.90 9.90 2.49
N GLN A 49 2.19 10.23 2.34
CA GLN A 49 2.69 11.10 1.26
C GLN A 49 2.53 10.47 -0.13
N LEU A 50 2.60 9.15 -0.25
CA LEU A 50 2.35 8.41 -1.49
C LEU A 50 0.85 8.39 -1.82
N VAL A 51 0.00 7.98 -0.88
CA VAL A 51 -1.43 7.72 -1.11
C VAL A 51 -2.24 9.02 -1.20
N GLY A 52 -1.86 10.08 -0.47
CA GLY A 52 -2.58 11.35 -0.45
C GLY A 52 -2.79 11.99 -1.84
N PRO A 53 -1.74 12.19 -2.64
CA PRO A 53 -1.86 12.66 -4.02
C PRO A 53 -2.62 11.67 -4.92
N LEU A 54 -2.35 10.37 -4.80
CA LEU A 54 -3.03 9.33 -5.59
C LEU A 54 -4.55 9.36 -5.37
N ALA A 55 -5.01 9.54 -4.12
CA ALA A 55 -6.42 9.68 -3.78
C ALA A 55 -7.08 10.90 -4.44
N LYS A 56 -6.30 11.90 -4.83
CA LYS A 56 -6.74 13.09 -5.57
C LYS A 56 -6.55 12.95 -7.09
N GLY A 57 -6.09 11.79 -7.57
CA GLY A 57 -5.75 11.57 -8.98
C GLY A 57 -4.47 12.30 -9.43
N GLN A 58 -3.63 12.71 -8.47
CA GLN A 58 -2.39 13.42 -8.70
C GLN A 58 -1.18 12.48 -8.61
N THR A 59 -0.08 12.88 -9.23
CA THR A 59 1.19 12.17 -9.13
C THR A 59 1.94 12.64 -7.87
N PRO A 60 2.29 11.75 -6.92
CA PRO A 60 3.10 12.10 -5.76
C PRO A 60 4.55 12.38 -6.18
N ASP A 61 5.30 13.12 -5.35
CA ASP A 61 6.73 13.38 -5.59
C ASP A 61 7.56 12.11 -5.32
N VAL A 62 7.84 11.38 -6.39
CA VAL A 62 8.59 10.12 -6.33
C VAL A 62 10.07 10.36 -5.93
N GLY A 63 10.62 11.54 -6.23
CA GLY A 63 12.00 11.88 -5.85
C GLY A 63 12.14 11.97 -4.33
N THR A 64 11.32 12.81 -3.70
CA THR A 64 11.30 12.96 -2.24
C THR A 64 10.94 11.66 -1.52
N LEU A 65 10.00 10.88 -2.05
CA LEU A 65 9.66 9.57 -1.46
C LEU A 65 10.84 8.59 -1.55
N ALA A 66 11.57 8.57 -2.66
CA ALA A 66 12.73 7.70 -2.82
C ALA A 66 13.88 8.09 -1.88
N GLU A 67 14.12 9.37 -1.66
CA GLU A 67 15.08 9.87 -0.67
C GLU A 67 14.70 9.45 0.75
N ALA A 68 13.40 9.54 1.10
CA ALA A 68 12.91 9.09 2.40
C ALA A 68 13.12 7.58 2.63
N LEU A 69 13.09 6.78 1.55
CA LEU A 69 13.27 5.33 1.60
C LEU A 69 14.73 4.88 1.50
N GLU A 70 15.66 5.76 1.14
CA GLU A 70 17.07 5.40 0.90
C GLU A 70 17.73 4.75 2.12
N LYS A 71 17.39 5.22 3.32
CA LYS A 71 17.97 4.73 4.59
C LYS A 71 17.24 3.52 5.17
N ALA A 72 16.05 3.20 4.66
CA ALA A 72 15.25 2.08 5.15
C ALA A 72 15.63 0.79 4.44
N ALA A 73 15.55 -0.35 5.14
CA ALA A 73 15.83 -1.63 4.52
C ALA A 73 14.81 -1.91 3.40
N PRO A 74 15.25 -2.27 2.18
CA PRO A 74 14.32 -2.47 1.06
C PRO A 74 13.20 -3.47 1.32
N ALA A 75 13.48 -4.52 2.08
CA ALA A 75 12.47 -5.49 2.48
C ALA A 75 11.32 -4.88 3.30
N GLU A 76 11.59 -3.87 4.14
CA GLU A 76 10.60 -3.25 5.02
C GLU A 76 9.60 -2.41 4.24
N TRP A 77 10.07 -1.52 3.36
CA TRP A 77 9.15 -0.70 2.58
C TRP A 77 8.48 -1.50 1.45
N ILE A 78 9.09 -2.57 0.95
CA ILE A 78 8.39 -3.51 0.06
C ILE A 78 7.24 -4.22 0.79
N ASP A 79 7.44 -4.67 2.04
CA ASP A 79 6.35 -5.24 2.84
C ASP A 79 5.21 -4.25 3.03
N ALA A 80 5.55 -2.99 3.36
CA ALA A 80 4.57 -1.94 3.52
C ALA A 80 3.77 -1.68 2.24
N LEU A 81 4.43 -1.66 1.07
CA LEU A 81 3.76 -1.59 -0.23
C LEU A 81 2.86 -2.81 -0.45
N GLN A 82 3.32 -4.03 -0.21
CA GLN A 82 2.51 -5.25 -0.39
C GLN A 82 1.24 -5.24 0.48
N ARG A 83 1.35 -4.76 1.73
CA ARG A 83 0.20 -4.54 2.62
C ARG A 83 -0.75 -3.48 2.08
N LEU A 84 -0.22 -2.37 1.56
CA LEU A 84 -1.04 -1.33 0.91
C LEU A 84 -1.80 -1.90 -0.30
N TYR A 85 -1.16 -2.71 -1.14
CA TYR A 85 -1.86 -3.37 -2.25
C TYR A 85 -2.95 -4.32 -1.79
N THR A 86 -2.76 -4.99 -0.65
CA THR A 86 -3.82 -5.82 -0.07
C THR A 86 -5.01 -4.96 0.32
N ASP A 87 -4.77 -3.82 0.98
CA ASP A 87 -5.83 -2.88 1.36
C ASP A 87 -6.53 -2.26 0.14
N LEU A 88 -5.78 -1.92 -0.91
CA LEU A 88 -6.33 -1.43 -2.18
C LEU A 88 -7.23 -2.47 -2.86
N MET A 89 -6.82 -3.73 -2.90
CA MET A 89 -7.61 -4.80 -3.49
C MET A 89 -8.85 -5.14 -2.65
N LEU A 90 -8.74 -5.09 -1.32
CA LEU A 90 -9.91 -5.22 -0.42
C LEU A 90 -10.91 -4.10 -0.67
N ALA A 91 -10.44 -2.84 -0.68
CA ALA A 91 -11.29 -1.68 -0.92
C ALA A 91 -11.95 -1.72 -2.31
N ALA A 92 -11.23 -2.14 -3.35
CA ALA A 92 -11.80 -2.31 -4.69
C ALA A 92 -12.88 -3.40 -4.76
N ALA A 93 -12.85 -4.36 -3.85
CA ALA A 93 -13.88 -5.39 -3.69
C ALA A 93 -15.00 -4.99 -2.71
N GLY A 94 -15.00 -3.75 -2.19
CA GLY A 94 -15.98 -3.27 -1.22
C GLY A 94 -15.77 -3.79 0.22
N ALA A 95 -14.60 -4.37 0.51
CA ALA A 95 -14.22 -4.83 1.83
C ALA A 95 -13.44 -3.74 2.61
N PRO A 96 -13.46 -3.76 3.96
CA PRO A 96 -12.68 -2.82 4.76
C PRO A 96 -11.17 -3.07 4.59
N VAL A 97 -10.38 -2.01 4.72
CA VAL A 97 -8.91 -2.11 4.77
C VAL A 97 -8.47 -2.91 6.00
N ARG A 98 -7.34 -3.61 5.88
CA ARG A 98 -6.82 -4.51 6.91
C ARG A 98 -5.58 -3.98 7.61
N TYR A 99 -4.63 -3.40 6.88
CA TYR A 99 -3.28 -3.11 7.40
C TYR A 99 -3.09 -1.66 7.82
N PHE A 100 -3.64 -0.71 7.07
CA PHE A 100 -3.50 0.73 7.34
C PHE A 100 -4.86 1.42 7.54
N PRO A 101 -5.54 1.21 8.69
CA PRO A 101 -6.83 1.84 8.98
C PRO A 101 -6.82 3.36 8.87
N SER A 102 -5.71 4.02 9.21
CA SER A 102 -5.55 5.48 9.09
C SER A 102 -5.58 5.98 7.64
N LEU A 103 -5.32 5.11 6.67
CA LEU A 103 -5.38 5.43 5.23
C LEU A 103 -6.70 5.02 4.58
N ALA A 104 -7.67 4.47 5.33
CA ALA A 104 -8.87 3.83 4.77
C ALA A 104 -9.61 4.69 3.73
N ALA A 105 -9.87 5.97 4.05
CA ALA A 105 -10.57 6.88 3.16
C ALA A 105 -9.77 7.15 1.87
N ALA A 106 -8.47 7.39 1.98
CA ALA A 106 -7.61 7.66 0.83
C ALA A 106 -7.42 6.40 -0.04
N VAL A 107 -7.30 5.23 0.59
CA VAL A 107 -7.25 3.93 -0.10
C VAL A 107 -8.54 3.66 -0.87
N ALA A 108 -9.71 3.97 -0.31
CA ALA A 108 -10.99 3.83 -1.00
C ALA A 108 -11.07 4.70 -2.26
N GLU A 109 -10.62 5.96 -2.18
CA GLU A 109 -10.55 6.87 -3.34
C GLU A 109 -9.63 6.35 -4.45
N VAL A 110 -8.45 5.83 -4.09
CA VAL A 110 -7.53 5.22 -5.06
C VAL A 110 -8.16 3.97 -5.67
N ALA A 111 -8.72 3.10 -4.83
CA ALA A 111 -9.33 1.84 -5.25
C ALA A 111 -10.49 2.04 -6.23
N GLY A 112 -11.28 3.11 -6.06
CA GLY A 112 -12.39 3.44 -6.95
C GLY A 112 -11.97 3.92 -8.35
N ARG A 113 -10.69 4.29 -8.54
CA ARG A 113 -10.17 4.84 -9.81
C ARG A 113 -9.16 3.93 -10.49
N MET A 114 -8.41 3.15 -9.72
CA MET A 114 -7.32 2.33 -10.25
C MET A 114 -7.82 1.22 -11.19
N ASN A 115 -6.95 0.82 -12.12
CA ASN A 115 -7.18 -0.40 -12.89
C ASN A 115 -6.74 -1.61 -12.05
N THR A 116 -7.71 -2.41 -11.58
CA THR A 116 -7.46 -3.57 -10.70
C THR A 116 -6.53 -4.62 -11.34
N ALA A 117 -6.56 -4.81 -12.65
CA ALA A 117 -5.66 -5.74 -13.34
C ALA A 117 -4.20 -5.25 -13.30
N ARG A 118 -3.97 -3.95 -13.53
CA ARG A 118 -2.64 -3.33 -13.42
C ARG A 118 -2.13 -3.35 -11.98
N ALA A 119 -3.01 -3.07 -11.01
CA ALA A 119 -2.68 -3.15 -9.59
C ALA A 119 -2.28 -4.58 -9.18
N ALA A 120 -3.02 -5.59 -9.62
CA ALA A 120 -2.69 -6.99 -9.36
C ALA A 120 -1.35 -7.41 -9.98
N GLU A 121 -1.03 -6.92 -11.19
CA GLU A 121 0.28 -7.17 -11.81
C GLU A 121 1.43 -6.51 -11.02
N ALA A 122 1.24 -5.28 -10.57
CA ALA A 122 2.22 -4.58 -9.75
C ALA A 122 2.43 -5.26 -8.39
N ALA A 123 1.37 -5.75 -7.73
CA ALA A 123 1.47 -6.56 -6.51
C ALA A 123 2.29 -7.86 -6.72
N ARG A 124 2.04 -8.59 -7.82
CA ARG A 124 2.83 -9.77 -8.19
C ARG A 124 4.30 -9.42 -8.46
N TRP A 125 4.54 -8.27 -9.09
CA TRP A 125 5.89 -7.79 -9.34
C TRP A 125 6.62 -7.43 -8.03
N LEU A 126 5.97 -6.74 -7.09
CA LEU A 126 6.53 -6.43 -5.76
C LEU A 126 6.91 -7.71 -5.00
N THR A 127 6.10 -8.75 -5.11
CA THR A 127 6.40 -10.07 -4.53
C THR A 127 7.71 -10.64 -5.07
N ARG A 128 7.96 -10.50 -6.38
CA ARG A 128 9.24 -10.92 -6.99
C ARG A 128 10.41 -10.03 -6.57
N GLN A 129 10.19 -8.72 -6.45
CA GLN A 129 11.23 -7.78 -6.03
C GLN A 129 11.70 -8.02 -4.60
N ARG A 130 10.82 -8.52 -3.71
CA ARG A 130 11.18 -8.88 -2.34
C ARG A 130 12.36 -9.86 -2.27
N ALA A 131 12.45 -10.81 -3.20
CA ALA A 131 13.56 -11.75 -3.25
C ALA A 131 14.89 -11.11 -3.70
N LEU A 132 14.82 -9.97 -4.40
CA LEU A 132 15.97 -9.21 -4.89
C LEU A 132 16.38 -8.06 -3.95
N ALA A 133 15.58 -7.82 -2.92
CA ALA A 133 15.71 -6.69 -2.00
C ALA A 133 16.89 -6.82 -1.02
N THR A 134 17.62 -7.94 -1.05
CA THR A 134 18.65 -8.29 -0.06
C THR A 134 19.82 -7.31 -0.09
N HIS A 135 20.33 -6.94 -1.27
CA HIS A 135 21.40 -5.96 -1.44
C HIS A 135 21.30 -5.25 -2.80
N PRO A 136 20.45 -4.21 -2.96
CA PRO A 136 20.43 -3.44 -4.20
C PRO A 136 21.74 -2.66 -4.36
N LEU A 137 22.27 -2.62 -5.59
CA LEU A 137 23.46 -1.83 -5.94
C LEU A 137 23.27 -0.32 -5.68
N ASN A 138 22.03 0.17 -5.79
CA ASN A 138 21.64 1.53 -5.45
C ASN A 138 20.22 1.54 -4.85
N GLY A 139 20.13 1.77 -3.54
CA GLY A 139 18.87 1.75 -2.79
C GLY A 139 17.88 2.84 -3.22
N GLN A 140 18.37 4.06 -3.46
CA GLN A 140 17.54 5.19 -3.88
C GLN A 140 16.94 4.96 -5.28
N LEU A 141 17.75 4.49 -6.24
CA LEU A 141 17.28 4.15 -7.59
C LEU A 141 16.25 3.01 -7.55
N PHE A 142 16.49 2.00 -6.72
CA PHE A 142 15.56 0.89 -6.55
C PHE A 142 14.22 1.35 -5.94
N ALA A 143 14.26 2.20 -4.92
CA ALA A 143 13.07 2.83 -4.35
C ALA A 143 12.33 3.66 -5.40
N HIS A 144 13.05 4.50 -6.15
CA HIS A 144 12.48 5.35 -7.20
C HIS A 144 11.74 4.53 -8.27
N ALA A 145 12.41 3.52 -8.86
CA ALA A 145 11.82 2.67 -9.88
C ALA A 145 10.60 1.89 -9.36
N THR A 146 10.66 1.44 -8.11
CA THR A 146 9.54 0.75 -7.46
C THR A 146 8.35 1.70 -7.26
N LEU A 147 8.57 2.88 -6.69
CA LEU A 147 7.54 3.87 -6.45
C LEU A 147 6.91 4.37 -7.76
N GLN A 148 7.69 4.59 -8.81
CA GLN A 148 7.17 4.91 -10.15
C GLN A 148 6.18 3.85 -10.64
N ARG A 149 6.52 2.56 -10.52
CA ARG A 149 5.62 1.47 -10.91
C ARG A 149 4.35 1.45 -10.06
N VAL A 150 4.46 1.72 -8.76
CA VAL A 150 3.30 1.82 -7.87
C VAL A 150 2.36 2.93 -8.31
N VAL A 151 2.88 4.14 -8.53
CA VAL A 151 2.10 5.30 -9.00
C VAL A 151 1.37 4.96 -10.31
N LEU A 152 2.09 4.43 -11.30
CA LEU A 152 1.50 4.08 -12.60
C LEU A 152 0.39 3.03 -12.51
N SER A 153 0.46 2.11 -11.55
CA SER A 153 -0.57 1.09 -11.35
C SER A 153 -1.83 1.63 -10.66
N CYS A 154 -1.68 2.70 -9.85
CA CYS A 154 -2.75 3.32 -9.08
C CYS A 154 -3.46 4.45 -9.85
N GLN A 155 -2.87 4.91 -10.97
CA GLN A 155 -3.49 5.90 -11.85
C GLN A 155 -4.77 5.35 -12.50
N ALA A 156 -5.69 6.27 -12.77
CA ALA A 156 -6.94 5.94 -13.44
C ALA A 156 -6.67 5.29 -14.80
N SER A 157 -7.44 4.25 -15.11
CA SER A 157 -7.47 3.73 -16.48
C SER A 157 -8.08 4.81 -17.39
N PRO A 158 -7.52 5.09 -18.58
CA PRO A 158 -8.23 5.92 -19.55
C PRO A 158 -9.60 5.29 -19.80
N ALA A 159 -10.64 6.12 -19.83
CA ALA A 159 -12.01 5.65 -20.08
C ALA A 159 -12.04 4.80 -21.36
N PRO A 160 -12.76 3.66 -21.38
CA PRO A 160 -12.91 2.90 -22.61
C PRO A 160 -13.52 3.81 -23.69
N PRO A 161 -13.07 3.71 -24.96
CA PRO A 161 -13.65 4.50 -26.04
C PRO A 161 -15.16 4.27 -26.11
N PRO A 162 -15.97 5.30 -26.44
CA PRO A 162 -17.41 5.15 -26.53
C PRO A 162 -17.77 4.02 -27.51
N ALA A 163 -18.72 3.17 -27.11
CA ALA A 163 -19.17 2.06 -27.94
C ALA A 163 -19.62 2.59 -29.32
N PRO A 164 -19.26 1.92 -30.43
CA PRO A 164 -19.66 2.35 -31.77
C PRO A 164 -21.19 2.43 -31.86
N ALA A 165 -21.70 3.53 -32.42
CA ALA A 165 -23.12 3.73 -32.59
C ALA A 165 -23.74 2.55 -33.37
N ARG A 166 -24.68 1.85 -32.74
CA ARG A 166 -25.40 0.74 -33.39
C ARG A 166 -26.10 1.28 -34.65
N PRO A 167 -25.90 0.67 -35.83
CA PRO A 167 -26.59 1.11 -37.02
C PRO A 167 -28.10 0.94 -36.84
N VAL A 168 -28.83 2.05 -36.97
CA VAL A 168 -30.30 2.06 -37.01
C VAL A 168 -30.70 1.27 -38.25
N ARG A 169 -31.22 0.04 -38.05
CA ARG A 169 -31.87 -0.71 -39.12
C ARG A 169 -33.12 0.06 -39.53
N ARG A 170 -33.04 0.81 -40.63
CA ARG A 170 -34.23 1.32 -41.33
C ARG A 170 -35.01 0.09 -41.82
N ARG A 171 -36.23 -0.07 -41.31
CA ARG A 171 -37.24 -0.94 -41.89
C ARG A 171 -37.98 -0.18 -42.99
#